data_AF-A0A6M3KXK1-F1
#
_entry.id   AF-A0A6M3KXK1-F1
#
_cell.length_a   1.000
_cell.length_b   1.000
_cell.length_c   1.000
_cell.angle_alpha   90.00
_cell.angle_beta   90.00
_cell.angle_gamma   90.00
#
_symmetry.space_group_name_H-M   'P 1'
#
loop_
_entity.id
_entity.type
_entity.pdbx_description
1 polymer ?
#
loop_
_entity_poly.entity_id
_entity_poly.type
_entity_poly.pdbx_seq_one_letter_code
_entity_poly.pdbx_strand_id
1 'polypeptide(L)'
;MNDLLKLTDIIVRAEETYNSYDERKVADKAEVNGLEISTCWSDDMGFETAISDKKDIFYPVERYETREEAIAGHEKWKEKAKTIKKITYLGYGDLIEDEETILERRNNGNKNI
;
A
#
# COMPACT_ATOMS: atom_id res chain seq x y z
N MET A 1 18.50 -44.73 -7.44
CA MET A 1 17.53 -44.23 -6.46
C MET A 1 18.11 -43.05 -5.65
N ASN A 2 18.87 -42.14 -6.28
CA ASN A 2 19.57 -41.03 -5.60
C ASN A 2 19.46 -39.67 -6.32
N ASP A 3 18.86 -39.60 -7.51
CA ASP A 3 18.70 -38.33 -8.25
C ASP A 3 17.35 -37.66 -8.01
N LEU A 4 16.33 -38.40 -7.59
CA LEU A 4 15.02 -37.84 -7.22
C LEU A 4 15.04 -37.09 -5.89
N LEU A 5 15.89 -37.49 -4.94
CA LEU A 5 16.06 -36.80 -3.65
C LEU A 5 16.82 -35.47 -3.78
N LYS A 6 17.69 -35.32 -4.79
CA LYS A 6 18.33 -34.03 -5.08
C LYS A 6 17.38 -33.07 -5.79
N LEU A 7 16.50 -33.58 -6.64
CA LEU A 7 15.47 -32.77 -7.29
C LEU A 7 14.45 -32.22 -6.28
N THR A 8 14.09 -32.98 -5.24
CA THR A 8 13.24 -32.47 -4.17
C THR A 8 13.92 -31.37 -3.36
N ASP A 9 15.22 -31.48 -3.04
CA ASP A 9 15.95 -30.41 -2.34
C ASP A 9 16.20 -29.16 -3.21
N ILE A 10 16.28 -29.33 -4.54
CA ILE A 10 16.41 -28.24 -5.51
C ILE A 10 15.05 -27.55 -5.74
N ILE A 11 13.94 -28.31 -5.76
CA ILE A 11 12.59 -27.75 -5.90
C ILE A 11 12.14 -27.06 -4.60
N VAL A 12 12.55 -27.57 -3.42
CA VAL A 12 12.27 -26.93 -2.11
C VAL A 12 13.08 -25.64 -1.90
N ARG A 13 14.11 -25.37 -2.73
CA ARG A 13 14.88 -24.12 -2.69
C ARG A 13 14.52 -23.10 -3.76
N ALA A 14 13.55 -23.41 -4.62
CA ALA A 14 13.04 -22.50 -5.65
C ALA A 14 11.75 -21.78 -5.23
N GLU A 15 11.38 -21.82 -3.95
CA GLU A 15 10.50 -20.81 -3.34
C GLU A 15 11.31 -19.54 -3.04
N GLU A 16 11.94 -18.99 -4.09
CA GLU A 16 12.46 -17.63 -4.06
C GLU A 16 11.25 -16.69 -3.91
N THR A 17 10.89 -16.44 -2.65
CA THR A 17 10.18 -15.29 -2.11
C THR A 17 9.75 -14.28 -3.16
N TYR A 18 8.60 -14.53 -3.78
CA TYR A 18 7.77 -13.47 -4.31
C TYR A 18 7.34 -12.64 -3.10
N ASN A 19 8.07 -11.54 -2.85
CA ASN A 19 7.90 -10.61 -1.73
C ASN A 19 6.49 -10.01 -1.76
N SER A 20 5.54 -10.78 -1.24
CA SER A 20 4.11 -10.53 -1.44
C SER A 20 3.73 -9.28 -0.66
N TYR A 21 2.74 -8.53 -1.13
CA TYR A 21 2.25 -7.36 -0.39
C TYR A 21 1.93 -7.69 1.07
N ASP A 22 1.47 -8.92 1.35
CA ASP A 22 1.17 -9.37 2.70
C ASP A 22 2.39 -9.48 3.62
N GLU A 23 3.60 -9.67 3.09
CA GLU A 23 4.84 -9.64 3.87
C GLU A 23 5.31 -8.21 4.13
N ARG A 24 4.98 -7.29 3.21
CA ARG A 24 5.41 -5.89 3.27
C ARG A 24 4.40 -4.97 3.96
N LYS A 25 3.15 -5.40 4.16
CA LYS A 25 2.11 -4.56 4.76
C LYS A 25 2.44 -4.25 6.22
N VAL A 26 2.26 -2.99 6.59
CA VAL A 26 2.41 -2.53 7.97
C VAL A 26 1.11 -2.73 8.74
N ALA A 27 -0.02 -2.52 8.06
CA ALA A 27 -1.37 -2.71 8.55
C ALA A 27 -2.24 -3.30 7.44
N ASP A 28 -3.36 -3.93 7.83
CA ASP A 28 -4.37 -4.35 6.85
C ASP A 28 -4.92 -3.14 6.11
N LYS A 29 -5.28 -3.34 4.85
CA LYS A 29 -5.92 -2.31 4.03
C LYS A 29 -7.22 -1.86 4.70
N ALA A 30 -7.44 -0.55 4.72
CA ALA A 30 -8.64 0.04 5.29
C ALA A 30 -9.46 0.73 4.21
N GLU A 31 -10.75 0.39 4.11
CA GLU A 31 -11.68 1.11 3.24
C GLU A 31 -12.44 2.16 4.07
N VAL A 32 -12.32 3.44 3.68
CA VAL A 32 -12.96 4.57 4.36
C VAL A 32 -13.65 5.46 3.34
N ASN A 33 -14.99 5.47 3.36
CA ASN A 33 -15.83 6.32 2.51
C ASN A 33 -15.43 6.22 1.01
N GLY A 34 -15.22 5.00 0.51
CA GLY A 34 -14.88 4.73 -0.89
C GLY A 34 -13.43 5.02 -1.27
N LEU A 35 -12.55 5.28 -0.30
CA LEU A 35 -11.10 5.33 -0.49
C LEU A 35 -10.46 4.15 0.22
N GLU A 36 -9.42 3.56 -0.38
CA GLU A 36 -8.60 2.55 0.26
C GLU A 36 -7.34 3.22 0.82
N ILE A 37 -6.96 2.87 2.04
CA ILE A 37 -5.71 3.29 2.69
C ILE A 37 -4.85 2.04 2.83
N SER A 38 -3.63 2.12 2.29
CA SER A 38 -2.67 1.03 2.26
C SER A 38 -1.34 1.55 2.78
N THR A 39 -0.74 0.85 3.75
CA THR A 39 0.58 1.21 4.27
C THR A 39 1.49 0.00 4.21
N CYS A 40 2.62 0.14 3.53
CA CYS A 40 3.56 -0.95 3.29
C CYS A 40 5.01 -0.45 3.31
N TRP A 41 5.93 -1.40 3.40
CA TRP A 41 7.35 -1.19 3.18
C TRP A 41 7.72 -1.45 1.72
N SER A 42 8.67 -0.68 1.23
CA SER A 42 9.30 -0.81 -0.09
C SER A 42 10.81 -0.67 0.06
N ASP A 43 11.57 -1.43 -0.73
CA ASP A 43 13.04 -1.43 -0.66
C ASP A 43 13.64 -0.06 -1.05
N ASP A 44 12.95 0.68 -1.90
CA ASP A 44 13.42 1.92 -2.51
C ASP A 44 12.94 3.19 -1.79
N MET A 45 11.69 3.21 -1.31
CA MET A 45 11.10 4.39 -0.68
C MET A 45 10.87 4.23 0.83
N GLY A 46 11.17 3.06 1.39
CA GLY A 46 10.94 2.76 2.80
C GLY A 46 9.47 2.51 3.11
N PHE A 47 9.02 2.87 4.31
CA PHE A 47 7.61 2.77 4.69
C PHE A 47 6.82 3.92 4.09
N GLU A 48 5.67 3.61 3.48
CA GLU A 48 4.79 4.64 2.92
C GLU A 48 3.32 4.28 3.08
N THR A 49 2.50 5.33 3.21
CA THR A 49 1.04 5.24 3.09
C THR A 49 0.62 5.76 1.73
N ALA A 50 -0.25 5.01 1.05
CA ALA A 50 -0.90 5.40 -0.17
C ALA A 50 -2.42 5.37 -0.02
N ILE A 51 -3.09 6.27 -0.75
CA ILE A 51 -4.55 6.28 -0.89
C ILE A 51 -4.91 5.80 -2.28
N SER A 52 -5.88 4.89 -2.39
CA SER A 52 -6.44 4.47 -3.67
C SER A 52 -7.88 4.90 -3.84
N ASP A 53 -8.17 5.51 -4.99
CA ASP A 53 -9.47 6.07 -5.35
C ASP A 53 -10.27 5.10 -6.25
N LYS A 54 -11.41 5.54 -6.80
CA LYS A 54 -12.28 4.68 -7.63
C LYS A 54 -11.65 4.19 -8.94
N LYS A 55 -10.54 4.78 -9.39
CA LYS A 55 -9.80 4.35 -10.58
C LYS A 55 -8.77 3.28 -10.22
N ASP A 56 -8.72 2.87 -8.96
CA ASP A 56 -7.75 1.93 -8.40
C ASP A 56 -6.29 2.40 -8.56
N ILE A 57 -6.10 3.72 -8.70
CA ILE A 57 -4.78 4.36 -8.73
C ILE A 57 -4.34 4.62 -7.29
N PHE A 58 -3.11 4.21 -6.95
CA PHE A 58 -2.50 4.47 -5.65
C PHE A 58 -1.67 5.75 -5.69
N TYR A 59 -1.97 6.65 -4.77
CA TYR A 59 -1.27 7.91 -4.59
C TYR A 59 -0.50 7.84 -3.26
N PRO A 60 0.83 7.68 -3.27
CA PRO A 60 1.64 7.78 -2.06
C PRO A 60 1.45 9.16 -1.44
N VAL A 61 1.17 9.24 -0.14
CA VAL A 61 0.83 10.52 0.51
C VAL A 61 1.74 10.87 1.68
N GLU A 62 2.50 9.90 2.20
CA GLU A 62 3.45 10.12 3.28
C GLU A 62 4.43 8.94 3.38
N ARG A 63 5.69 9.25 3.72
CA ARG A 63 6.77 8.28 3.97
C ARG A 63 7.22 8.36 5.42
N TYR A 64 7.74 7.26 5.94
CA TYR A 64 8.13 7.12 7.34
C TYR A 64 9.48 6.41 7.46
N GLU A 65 10.25 6.78 8.48
CA GLU A 65 11.55 6.16 8.75
C GLU A 65 11.38 4.82 9.48
N THR A 66 10.33 4.72 10.31
CA THR A 66 10.10 3.55 11.16
C THR A 66 8.74 2.91 10.94
N ARG A 67 8.61 1.63 11.34
CA ARG A 67 7.36 0.89 11.26
C ARG A 67 6.31 1.47 12.20
N GLU A 68 6.72 1.95 13.37
CA GLU A 68 5.87 2.55 14.38
C GLU A 68 5.23 3.85 13.86
N GLU A 69 6.02 4.70 13.21
CA GLU A 69 5.52 5.89 12.53
C GLU A 69 4.58 5.54 11.39
N ALA A 70 4.88 4.49 10.63
CA ALA A 70 4.00 4.02 9.55
C ALA A 70 2.63 3.55 10.08
N ILE A 71 2.58 2.87 11.23
CA ILE A 71 1.31 2.51 11.89
C ILE A 71 0.54 3.77 12.30
N ALA A 72 1.20 4.73 12.96
CA ALA A 72 0.57 5.98 13.37
C ALA A 72 0.06 6.79 12.16
N GLY A 73 0.86 6.79 11.09
CA GLY A 73 0.54 7.38 9.80
C GLY A 73 -0.67 6.74 9.14
N HIS A 74 -0.77 5.42 9.16
CA HIS A 74 -1.92 4.69 8.64
C HIS A 74 -3.23 5.13 9.32
N GLU A 75 -3.24 5.21 10.66
CA GLU A 75 -4.41 5.66 11.42
C GLU A 75 -4.75 7.14 11.16
N LYS A 76 -3.72 8.00 11.07
CA LYS A 76 -3.88 9.42 10.68
C LYS A 76 -4.57 9.53 9.31
N TRP A 77 -4.15 8.73 8.33
CA TRP A 77 -4.74 8.77 6.99
C TRP A 77 -6.12 8.14 6.91
N LYS A 78 -6.42 7.12 7.70
CA LYS A 78 -7.80 6.61 7.88
C LYS A 78 -8.74 7.70 8.37
N GLU A 79 -8.33 8.47 9.38
CA GLU A 79 -9.14 9.57 9.89
C GLU A 79 -9.34 10.66 8.83
N LYS A 80 -8.24 11.07 8.19
CA LYS A 80 -8.27 12.10 7.15
C LYS A 80 -9.12 11.67 5.93
N ALA A 81 -9.06 10.39 5.57
CA ALA A 81 -9.80 9.80 4.45
C ALA A 81 -11.32 9.95 4.57
N LYS A 82 -11.86 10.17 5.78
CA LYS A 82 -13.30 10.39 5.98
C LYS A 82 -13.82 11.62 5.23
N THR A 83 -13.01 12.68 5.13
CA THR A 83 -13.46 13.99 4.62
C THR A 83 -12.57 14.56 3.51
N ILE A 84 -11.35 14.05 3.34
CA ILE A 84 -10.40 14.58 2.36
C ILE A 84 -10.94 14.47 0.92
N LYS A 85 -10.65 15.50 0.11
CA LYS A 85 -11.05 15.56 -1.31
C LYS A 85 -9.87 15.80 -2.25
N LYS A 86 -8.82 16.43 -1.75
CA LYS A 86 -7.63 16.80 -2.50
C LYS A 86 -6.42 16.38 -1.70
N ILE A 87 -5.41 15.83 -2.38
CA ILE A 87 -4.11 15.48 -1.81
C ILE A 87 -3.02 16.03 -2.71
N THR A 88 -1.87 16.29 -2.11
CA THR A 88 -0.58 16.23 -2.81
C THR A 88 -0.06 14.83 -2.62
N TYR A 89 0.25 14.14 -3.71
CA TYR A 89 0.84 12.81 -3.68
C TYR A 89 2.32 12.90 -4.03
N LEU A 90 3.10 12.02 -3.41
CA LEU A 90 4.54 12.04 -3.46
C LEU A 90 5.03 11.39 -4.75
N GLY A 91 5.92 12.09 -5.44
CA GLY A 91 6.65 11.54 -6.56
C GLY A 91 7.79 10.60 -6.11
N TYR A 92 8.74 10.32 -6.99
CA TYR A 92 9.77 9.31 -6.80
C TYR A 92 11.15 9.96 -6.66
N GLY A 93 11.55 10.26 -5.43
CA GLY A 93 12.81 10.93 -5.14
C GLY A 93 12.94 12.22 -5.95
N ASP A 94 14.08 12.39 -6.63
CA ASP A 94 14.33 13.54 -7.51
C ASP A 94 13.88 13.32 -8.97
N LEU A 95 13.28 12.17 -9.30
CA LEU A 95 12.92 11.81 -10.67
C LEU A 95 11.51 12.24 -11.06
N ILE A 96 10.60 12.25 -10.08
CA ILE A 96 9.19 12.62 -10.28
C ILE A 96 8.82 13.57 -9.16
N GLU A 97 8.34 14.75 -9.52
CA GLU A 97 7.88 15.76 -8.56
C GLU A 97 6.54 15.36 -7.93
N ASP A 98 6.27 15.94 -6.77
CA ASP A 98 4.98 15.81 -6.10
C ASP A 98 3.89 16.53 -6.91
N GLU A 99 2.70 15.95 -6.97
CA GLU A 99 1.58 16.51 -7.75
C GLU A 99 0.29 16.53 -6.93
N GLU A 100 -0.60 17.49 -7.24
CA GLU A 100 -1.91 17.57 -6.63
C GLU A 100 -2.97 16.83 -7.44
N THR A 101 -3.85 16.08 -6.75
CA THR A 101 -5.00 15.43 -7.38
C THR A 101 -6.27 15.54 -6.54
N ILE A 102 -7.42 15.41 -7.20
CA ILE A 102 -8.74 15.32 -6.56
C ILE A 102 -9.13 13.86 -6.49
N LEU A 103 -9.41 13.38 -5.28
CA LEU A 103 -9.77 12.00 -5.02
C LEU A 103 -11.23 11.73 -5.41
N GLU A 104 -11.42 10.71 -6.24
CA GLU A 104 -12.74 10.26 -6.66
C GLU A 104 -13.14 9.03 -5.85
N ARG A 105 -14.13 9.17 -4.95
CA ARG A 105 -14.56 8.08 -4.07
C ARG A 105 -15.30 6.98 -4.85
N ARG A 106 -15.07 5.73 -4.48
CA ARG A 106 -15.89 4.59 -4.94
C ARG A 106 -17.33 4.84 -4.51
N ASN A 107 -18.28 4.44 -5.36
CA ASN A 107 -19.69 4.48 -4.99
C ASN A 107 -19.92 3.43 -3.91
N ASN A 108 -19.93 3.85 -2.65
CA ASN A 108 -20.53 3.06 -1.59
C ASN A 108 -22.01 3.09 -1.88
N GLY A 109 -22.50 2.13 -2.67
CA GLY A 109 -23.88 2.09 -3.12
C GLY A 109 -24.78 2.45 -1.94
N ASN A 110 -25.53 3.55 -2.07
CA ASN A 110 -26.55 3.91 -1.11
C ASN A 110 -27.49 2.71 -1.00
N LYS A 111 -27.27 1.85 0.00
CA LYS A 111 -28.32 1.02 0.56
C LYS A 111 -29.22 1.98 1.35
N ASN A 112 -29.95 2.82 0.61
CA ASN A 112 -31.18 3.39 1.14
C ASN A 112 -32.14 2.20 1.26
N ILE A 113 -32.19 1.64 2.47
CA ILE A 113 -33.30 0.79 2.92
C ILE A 113 -34.29 1.72 3.62
#